data_AF-A0A1I7SNZ7-F1
#
_entry.id   AF-A0A1I7SNZ7-F1
#
_cell.length_a   1.000
_cell.length_b   1.000
_cell.length_c   1.000
_cell.angle_alpha   90.00
_cell.angle_beta   90.00
_cell.angle_gamma   90.00
#
_symmetry.space_group_name_H-M   'P 1'
#
loop_
_entity.id
_entity.type
_entity.pdbx_description
1 polymer ?
#
loop_
_entity_poly.entity_id
_entity_poly.type
_entity_poly.pdbx_seq_one_letter_code
_entity_poly.pdbx_strand_id
1 'polypeptide(L)'
;MSLNDTSALQTKAKRVLDLEAAGYDLSSAKAQYDDFLQGCSFNTQDCDDSDWTVFEDPSMGNCFTFNNAAEKNATRAGPIYGLRLIAKTNISEYLLTSDTAGMRILIHDQNEYPFPDIFGYNIQ
;
A
#
# COMPACT_ATOMS: atom_id res chain seq x y z
N MET A 1 -1.87 32.69 -7.80
CA MET A 1 -1.62 31.26 -8.01
C MET A 1 -1.64 31.03 -9.52
N SER A 2 -0.49 30.84 -10.15
CA SER A 2 -0.41 30.77 -11.62
C SER A 2 -0.85 29.39 -12.11
N LEU A 3 -1.68 29.35 -13.15
CA LEU A 3 -2.27 28.15 -13.74
C LEU A 3 -1.27 27.28 -14.54
N ASN A 4 0.04 27.52 -14.44
CA ASN A 4 1.09 26.81 -15.18
C ASN A 4 1.78 25.70 -14.37
N ASP A 5 1.32 25.44 -13.15
CA ASP A 5 1.90 24.40 -12.30
C ASP A 5 1.04 23.14 -12.37
N THR A 6 1.46 22.17 -13.20
CA THR A 6 0.75 20.90 -13.40
C THR A 6 0.57 20.12 -12.10
N SER A 7 1.51 20.27 -11.16
CA SER A 7 1.44 19.70 -9.81
C SER A 7 0.27 20.25 -8.99
N ALA A 8 -0.01 21.56 -9.09
CA ALA A 8 -1.12 22.20 -8.40
C ALA A 8 -2.47 21.80 -9.00
N LEU A 9 -2.53 21.62 -10.33
CA LEU A 9 -3.70 21.09 -11.04
C LEU A 9 -4.00 19.64 -10.65
N GLN A 10 -2.97 18.77 -10.62
CA GLN A 10 -3.12 17.39 -10.15
C GLN A 10 -3.57 17.33 -8.70
N THR A 11 -2.98 18.14 -7.81
CA THR A 11 -3.37 18.22 -6.40
C THR A 11 -4.85 18.63 -6.24
N LYS A 12 -5.30 19.61 -7.03
CA LYS A 12 -6.70 20.05 -7.01
C LYS A 12 -7.64 18.96 -7.56
N ALA A 13 -7.25 18.29 -8.65
CA ALA A 13 -8.03 17.20 -9.24
C ALA A 13 -8.17 16.02 -8.27
N LYS A 14 -7.08 15.62 -7.59
CA LYS A 14 -7.06 14.57 -6.56
C LYS A 14 -8.04 14.87 -5.44
N ARG A 15 -7.98 16.07 -4.85
CA ARG A 15 -8.90 16.48 -3.77
C ARG A 15 -10.38 16.45 -4.19
N VAL A 16 -10.69 16.90 -5.40
CA VAL A 16 -12.08 16.89 -5.90
C VAL A 16 -12.55 15.45 -6.11
N LEU A 17 -11.69 14.59 -6.65
CA LEU A 17 -11.99 13.17 -6.82
C LEU A 17 -12.26 12.51 -5.47
N ASP A 18 -11.40 12.72 -4.47
CA ASP A 18 -11.55 12.12 -3.14
C ASP A 18 -12.88 12.55 -2.48
N LEU A 19 -13.28 13.82 -2.64
CA LEU A 19 -14.54 14.35 -2.10
C LEU A 19 -15.77 13.73 -2.76
N GLU A 20 -15.76 13.55 -4.08
CA GLU A 20 -16.85 12.88 -4.80
C GLU A 20 -16.90 11.39 -4.47
N ALA A 21 -15.74 10.75 -4.46
CA ALA A 21 -15.58 9.31 -4.22
C ALA A 21 -16.05 8.90 -2.81
N ALA A 22 -15.97 9.81 -1.83
CA ALA A 22 -16.53 9.60 -0.49
C ALA A 22 -18.05 9.34 -0.45
N GLY A 23 -18.78 9.67 -1.52
CA GLY A 23 -20.21 9.38 -1.67
C GLY A 23 -20.54 7.99 -2.23
N TYR A 24 -19.53 7.20 -2.62
CA TYR A 24 -19.70 5.92 -3.29
C TYR A 24 -19.06 4.77 -2.50
N ASP A 25 -19.57 3.55 -2.69
CA ASP A 25 -18.93 2.33 -2.18
C ASP A 25 -17.79 1.91 -3.13
N LEU A 26 -16.56 2.16 -2.69
CA LEU A 26 -15.33 1.85 -3.43
C LEU A 26 -14.66 0.57 -2.94
N SER A 27 -15.30 -0.21 -2.08
CA SER A 27 -14.72 -1.46 -1.54
C SER A 27 -14.24 -2.41 -2.65
N SER A 28 -15.02 -2.54 -3.72
CA SER A 28 -14.70 -3.36 -4.89
C SER A 28 -13.64 -2.75 -5.83
N ALA A 29 -13.38 -1.44 -5.73
CA ALA A 29 -12.40 -0.74 -6.55
C ALA A 29 -11.00 -0.71 -5.91
N LYS A 30 -10.88 -1.11 -4.64
CA LYS A 30 -9.60 -1.19 -3.94
C LYS A 30 -8.91 -2.52 -4.26
N ALA A 31 -7.59 -2.49 -4.27
CA ALA A 31 -6.77 -3.68 -4.48
C ALA A 31 -7.13 -4.77 -3.46
N GLN A 32 -7.33 -5.99 -3.96
CA GLN A 32 -7.50 -7.18 -3.14
C GLN A 32 -6.14 -7.85 -2.92
N TYR A 33 -6.03 -8.65 -1.84
CA TYR A 33 -4.78 -9.31 -1.48
C TYR A 33 -4.25 -10.17 -2.64
N ASP A 34 -5.10 -11.04 -3.19
CA ASP A 34 -4.73 -11.99 -4.27
C ASP A 34 -4.36 -11.30 -5.59
N ASP A 35 -4.89 -10.10 -5.84
CA ASP A 35 -4.58 -9.33 -7.05
C ASP A 35 -3.22 -8.64 -6.91
N PHE A 36 -2.89 -8.19 -5.69
CA PHE A 36 -1.71 -7.37 -5.42
C PHE A 36 -0.48 -8.20 -5.02
N LEU A 37 -0.62 -9.11 -4.05
CA LEU A 37 0.48 -9.94 -3.52
C LEU A 37 0.46 -11.32 -4.18
N GLN A 38 1.44 -11.56 -5.05
CA GLN A 38 1.58 -12.79 -5.83
C GLN A 38 2.48 -13.84 -5.14
N GLY A 39 3.28 -13.41 -4.18
CA GLY A 39 4.13 -14.31 -3.41
C GLY A 39 4.67 -13.65 -2.15
N CYS A 40 4.77 -14.43 -1.07
CA CYS A 40 5.32 -14.00 0.20
C CYS A 40 6.15 -15.11 0.84
N SER A 41 7.33 -14.77 1.34
CA SER A 41 8.11 -15.65 2.21
C SER A 41 8.76 -14.87 3.34
N PHE A 42 8.77 -15.45 4.55
CA PHE A 42 9.47 -14.93 5.72
C PHE A 42 10.23 -16.06 6.41
N ASN A 43 11.50 -15.84 6.81
CA ASN A 43 12.36 -16.91 7.35
C ASN A 43 12.39 -18.18 6.48
N THR A 44 12.45 -18.04 5.15
CA THR A 44 12.44 -19.17 4.18
C THR A 44 11.16 -20.04 4.19
N GLN A 45 10.10 -19.59 4.85
CA GLN A 45 8.79 -20.23 4.84
C GLN A 45 7.80 -19.35 4.11
N ASP A 46 6.87 -19.96 3.40
CA ASP A 46 5.77 -19.23 2.76
C ASP A 46 4.87 -18.62 3.85
N CYS A 47 4.36 -17.42 3.57
CA CYS A 47 3.48 -16.71 4.51
C CYS A 47 2.06 -17.26 4.43
N ASP A 48 1.34 -17.24 5.55
CA ASP A 48 -0.07 -17.58 5.59
C ASP A 48 -0.93 -16.30 5.49
N ASP A 49 -2.18 -16.43 5.05
CA ASP A 49 -3.12 -15.30 5.00
C ASP A 49 -3.35 -14.67 6.39
N SER A 50 -3.23 -15.47 7.45
CA SER A 50 -3.32 -15.00 8.85
C SER A 50 -2.14 -14.14 9.29
N ASP A 51 -1.02 -14.14 8.56
CA ASP A 51 0.13 -13.28 8.84
C ASP A 51 -0.12 -11.83 8.40
N TRP A 52 -1.21 -11.58 7.68
CA TRP A 52 -1.55 -10.29 7.10
C TRP A 52 -2.81 -9.70 7.72
N THR A 53 -2.79 -8.38 7.90
CA THR A 53 -3.98 -7.61 8.28
C THR A 53 -4.24 -6.54 7.24
N VAL A 54 -5.50 -6.39 6.82
CA VAL A 54 -5.92 -5.31 5.93
C VAL A 54 -6.12 -4.04 6.74
N PHE A 55 -5.44 -2.97 6.34
CA PHE A 55 -5.61 -1.62 6.85
C PHE A 55 -6.17 -0.75 5.73
N GLU A 56 -7.29 -0.06 5.98
CA GLU A 56 -7.87 0.83 4.99
C GLU A 56 -7.39 2.27 5.23
N ASP A 57 -6.63 2.79 4.27
CA ASP A 57 -6.19 4.18 4.26
C ASP A 57 -7.09 5.03 3.35
N PRO A 58 -7.58 6.18 3.81
CA PRO A 58 -8.44 7.05 2.98
C PRO A 58 -7.77 7.57 1.70
N SER A 59 -6.44 7.65 1.66
CA SER A 59 -5.68 8.19 0.54
C SER A 59 -5.06 7.13 -0.38
N MET A 60 -4.81 5.92 0.15
CA MET A 60 -4.13 4.83 -0.55
C MET A 60 -5.03 3.60 -0.80
N GLY A 61 -6.21 3.52 -0.19
CA GLY A 61 -7.11 2.37 -0.29
C GLY A 61 -6.70 1.22 0.63
N ASN A 62 -6.70 -0.01 0.13
CA ASN A 62 -6.33 -1.18 0.93
C ASN A 62 -4.81 -1.30 1.05
N CYS A 63 -4.31 -1.23 2.27
CA CYS A 63 -2.96 -1.59 2.65
C CYS A 63 -2.92 -2.98 3.29
N PHE A 64 -1.84 -3.72 3.06
CA PHE A 64 -1.62 -5.03 3.65
C PHE A 64 -0.43 -4.96 4.60
N THR A 65 -0.67 -5.17 5.89
CA THR A 65 0.36 -5.10 6.93
C THR A 65 0.75 -6.50 7.35
N PHE A 66 2.00 -6.87 7.11
CA PHE A 66 2.57 -8.13 7.56
C PHE A 66 2.89 -8.06 9.06
N ASN A 67 2.60 -9.14 9.78
CA ASN A 67 3.00 -9.32 11.17
C ASN A 67 2.47 -8.23 12.13
N ASN A 68 1.28 -7.68 11.87
CA ASN A 68 0.65 -6.71 12.77
C ASN A 68 0.09 -7.37 14.04
N ALA A 69 -0.58 -8.51 13.87
CA ALA A 69 -1.16 -9.31 14.95
C ALA A 69 -0.46 -10.66 15.16
N ALA A 70 0.59 -10.95 14.40
CA ALA A 70 1.35 -12.18 14.50
C ALA A 70 2.62 -11.98 15.34
N GLU A 71 3.26 -13.08 15.74
CA GLU A 71 4.52 -13.08 16.50
C GLU A 71 5.66 -13.64 15.64
N LYS A 72 5.79 -13.13 14.40
CA LYS A 72 6.82 -13.56 13.44
C LYS A 72 8.12 -12.78 13.69
N ASN A 73 9.11 -13.45 14.28
CA ASN A 73 10.43 -12.88 14.53
C ASN A 73 11.47 -13.38 13.52
N ALA A 74 12.35 -12.49 13.05
CA ALA A 74 13.45 -12.87 12.18
C ALA A 74 14.48 -13.72 12.95
N THR A 75 14.79 -14.91 12.44
CA THR A 75 15.70 -15.85 13.13
C THR A 75 17.17 -15.50 12.92
N ARG A 76 17.50 -14.89 11.77
CA ARG A 76 18.85 -14.53 11.35
C ARG A 76 18.83 -13.25 10.53
N ALA A 77 19.93 -12.52 10.57
CA ALA A 77 20.16 -11.41 9.65
C ALA A 77 20.41 -11.92 8.22
N GLY A 78 19.89 -11.20 7.24
CA GLY A 78 20.12 -11.47 5.81
C GLY A 78 18.82 -11.47 4.99
N PRO A 79 18.91 -11.15 3.68
CA PRO A 79 17.74 -10.95 2.84
C PRO A 79 16.89 -12.21 2.63
N ILE A 80 17.50 -13.40 2.80
CA ILE A 80 16.82 -14.70 2.66
C ILE A 80 15.93 -15.01 3.88
N TYR A 81 16.31 -14.50 5.05
CA TYR A 81 15.58 -14.73 6.31
C TYR A 81 14.58 -13.62 6.64
N GLY A 82 14.66 -12.48 5.95
CA GLY A 82 13.70 -11.39 6.06
C GLY A 82 12.39 -11.65 5.30
N LEU A 83 11.55 -10.62 5.27
CA LEU A 83 10.33 -10.61 4.47
C LEU A 83 10.68 -10.41 2.99
N ARG A 84 10.17 -11.30 2.14
CA ARG A 84 10.31 -11.23 0.69
C ARG A 84 8.94 -11.28 0.07
N LEU A 85 8.66 -10.31 -0.79
CA LEU A 85 7.37 -10.15 -1.45
C LEU A 85 7.56 -10.13 -2.96
N ILE A 86 6.61 -10.72 -3.66
CA ILE A 86 6.39 -10.52 -5.10
C ILE A 86 5.03 -9.86 -5.19
N ALA A 87 5.00 -8.60 -5.59
CA ALA A 87 3.76 -7.86 -5.77
C ALA A 87 3.61 -7.45 -7.24
N LYS A 88 2.37 -7.37 -7.68
CA LYS A 88 1.98 -7.03 -9.04
C LYS A 88 1.11 -5.79 -9.01
N THR A 89 1.43 -4.83 -9.87
CA THR A 89 0.63 -3.63 -10.09
C THR A 89 0.09 -3.63 -11.50
N ASN A 90 -1.18 -3.27 -11.67
CA ASN A 90 -1.79 -3.13 -12.98
C ASN A 90 -1.97 -1.66 -13.34
N ILE A 91 -1.04 -1.10 -14.12
CA ILE A 91 -1.03 0.33 -14.48
C ILE A 91 -2.34 0.78 -15.15
N SER A 92 -3.05 -0.11 -15.86
CA SER A 92 -4.33 0.25 -16.51
C SER A 92 -5.45 0.57 -15.53
N GLU A 93 -5.33 0.17 -14.27
CA GLU A 93 -6.32 0.39 -13.21
C GLU A 93 -5.99 1.60 -12.32
N TYR A 94 -4.89 2.31 -12.62
CA TYR A 94 -4.49 3.47 -11.83
C TYR A 94 -5.39 4.67 -12.13
N LEU A 95 -5.65 5.46 -11.10
CA LEU A 95 -6.34 6.74 -11.26
C LEU A 95 -5.42 7.70 -12.02
N LEU A 96 -6.01 8.56 -12.85
CA LEU A 96 -5.26 9.62 -13.56
C LEU A 96 -4.59 10.62 -12.60
N THR A 97 -5.05 10.66 -11.35
CA THR A 97 -4.54 11.48 -10.26
C THR A 97 -3.48 10.75 -9.42
N SER A 98 -3.12 9.51 -9.76
CA SER A 98 -2.05 8.77 -9.08
C SER A 98 -0.68 9.36 -9.45
N ASP A 99 0.08 9.76 -8.43
CA ASP A 99 1.34 10.48 -8.61
C ASP A 99 2.49 9.58 -9.14
N THR A 100 2.49 8.30 -8.76
CA THR A 100 3.54 7.33 -9.13
C THR A 100 2.95 5.94 -9.41
N ALA A 101 3.44 5.29 -10.47
CA ALA A 101 3.20 3.88 -10.74
C ALA A 101 4.17 3.02 -9.92
N GLY A 102 3.65 2.15 -9.07
CA GLY A 102 4.46 1.37 -8.12
C GLY A 102 3.67 1.03 -6.86
N MET A 103 4.40 0.72 -5.79
CA MET A 103 3.85 0.45 -4.46
C MET A 103 4.48 1.37 -3.42
N ARG A 104 3.81 1.54 -2.30
CA ARG A 104 4.32 2.30 -1.17
C ARG A 104 4.45 1.39 0.05
N ILE A 105 5.63 1.40 0.68
CA ILE A 105 5.94 0.55 1.83
C ILE A 105 6.20 1.42 3.06
N LEU A 106 5.63 1.02 4.19
CA LEU A 106 5.89 1.60 5.50
C LEU A 106 6.38 0.50 6.44
N ILE A 107 7.42 0.80 7.22
CA ILE A 107 7.88 -0.04 8.33
C ILE A 107 7.55 0.71 9.62
N HIS A 108 6.78 0.08 10.50
CA HIS A 108 6.33 0.65 11.77
C HIS A 108 6.27 -0.44 12.84
N ASP A 109 6.15 -0.03 14.12
CA ASP A 109 5.98 -0.98 15.22
C ASP A 109 4.55 -1.57 15.24
N GLN A 110 4.36 -2.78 15.77
CA GLN A 110 3.06 -3.48 15.79
C GLN A 110 1.93 -2.70 16.48
N ASN A 111 2.27 -1.85 17.45
CA ASN A 111 1.30 -1.04 18.21
C ASN A 111 1.24 0.42 17.73
N GLU A 112 1.84 0.71 16.58
CA GLU A 112 1.85 2.04 15.98
C GLU A 112 0.81 2.12 14.85
N TYR A 113 0.08 3.24 14.80
CA TYR A 113 -0.85 3.50 13.71
C TYR A 113 -0.07 3.85 12.43
N PRO A 114 -0.32 3.17 11.29
CA PRO A 114 0.43 3.42 10.06
C PRO A 114 -0.03 4.70 9.37
N PHE A 115 0.91 5.60 9.09
CA PHE A 115 0.68 6.79 8.23
C PHE A 115 1.48 6.64 6.93
N PRO A 116 0.97 5.86 5.94
CA PRO A 116 1.70 5.57 4.72
C PRO A 116 1.94 6.82 3.87
N ASP A 117 1.01 7.77 3.88
CA ASP A 117 1.14 9.05 3.16
C ASP A 117 2.35 9.88 3.64
N ILE A 118 2.62 9.90 4.95
CA ILE A 118 3.72 10.68 5.57
C ILE A 118 5.03 9.90 5.59
N PHE A 119 5.02 8.66 6.10
CA PHE A 119 6.24 7.90 6.39
C PHE A 119 6.54 6.77 5.39
N GLY A 120 5.67 6.58 4.40
CA GLY A 120 5.86 5.54 3.38
C GLY A 120 6.93 5.89 2.34
N TYR A 121 7.58 4.86 1.82
CA TYR A 121 8.57 4.93 0.75
C TYR A 121 8.01 4.36 -0.54
N ASN A 122 8.19 5.05 -1.66
CA ASN A 122 7.78 4.57 -2.98
C ASN A 122 8.80 3.55 -3.52
N ILE A 123 8.29 2.47 -4.09
CA ILE A 123 9.06 1.46 -4.82
C ILE A 123 8.53 1.40 -6.24
N GLN A 124 9.45 1.54 -7.20
CA GLN A 124 9.19 1.57 -8.64
C GLN A 124 9.94 0.46 -9.36
#